data_AF-Q7VP17-F1
#
_entry.id   AF-Q7VP17-F1
#
_cell.length_a   1.000
_cell.length_b   1.000
_cell.length_c   1.000
_cell.angle_alpha   90.00
_cell.angle_beta   90.00
_cell.angle_gamma   90.00
#
_symmetry.space_group_name_H-M   'P 1'
#
loop_
_entity.id
_entity.type
_entity.pdbx_description
1 polymer ?
#
loop_
_entity_poly.entity_id
_entity_poly.type
_entity_poly.pdbx_seq_one_letter_code
_entity_poly.pdbx_strand_id
1 'polypeptide(L)'
;MARKDKIVTPSVTQKLQSLGYNVADWDDSKTTSKLTDEIITVLKKASKSENGNEGYPDRIYCNKKKKLLILVEEKPTMQEHNIESIKSGCIAGLKWYLKQFLSEKFSSWKIIGIAVSGDLSDQYKHKFSCFLIDKQKISLAENVNNFLKENEFIALFNNIDEEKAISKVTKVSKKINKLLRSIDSQKRPIILAALMISLYRSEKYDNNFPDIYENYNSEQILNNIYPTVKNILTAEDVPEEKLKSLELELNSINQDPSLKNTNILKEILKELDENIIQLFNDTFSTTSNYDIMGKFYEEFLRFAGVSNVKKGIVLTPRHIATLFTKLIPFKKNDKILDLCCGTGAFLIAGMNKLLSLKGIDAQNVKSNQLLGFEINPTMYICAISNMLFRGDGKSKIYNMDSINDDKVNKIISESAPTIGFINPPYSGKENKEDPTPKEITFLKKC
;
A
#
# COMPACT_ATOMS: atom_id res chain seq x y z
N MET A 1 -25.51 17.58 -29.05
CA MET A 1 -26.18 18.69 -28.31
C MET A 1 -26.27 18.28 -26.85
N ALA A 2 -25.53 18.95 -25.96
CA ALA A 2 -25.60 18.68 -24.51
C ALA A 2 -26.98 19.09 -23.97
N ARG A 3 -27.60 18.24 -23.13
CA ARG A 3 -28.90 18.53 -22.51
C ARG A 3 -28.79 19.75 -21.59
N LYS A 4 -29.75 20.67 -21.66
CA LYS A 4 -29.90 21.82 -20.72
C LYS A 4 -30.23 21.39 -19.28
N ASP A 5 -30.50 20.10 -19.05
CA ASP A 5 -31.05 19.59 -17.78
C ASP A 5 -30.04 18.83 -16.91
N LYS A 6 -28.78 18.67 -17.35
CA LYS A 6 -27.72 18.01 -16.55
C LYS A 6 -26.78 19.06 -15.98
N ILE A 7 -26.56 19.03 -14.66
CA ILE A 7 -25.55 19.85 -14.00
C ILE A 7 -24.23 19.10 -14.12
N VAL A 8 -23.61 19.17 -15.30
CA VAL A 8 -22.28 18.61 -15.55
C VAL A 8 -21.26 19.66 -15.11
N THR A 9 -20.60 19.46 -13.98
CA THR A 9 -19.60 20.41 -13.49
C THR A 9 -18.29 20.25 -14.28
N PRO A 10 -17.68 21.36 -14.77
CA PRO A 10 -16.40 21.30 -15.48
C PRO A 10 -15.27 20.65 -14.67
N SER A 11 -15.29 20.80 -13.34
CA SER A 11 -14.26 20.27 -12.45
C SER A 11 -14.30 18.74 -12.32
N VAL A 12 -15.49 18.11 -12.36
CA VAL A 12 -15.59 16.64 -12.47
C VAL A 12 -14.99 16.17 -13.80
N THR A 13 -15.31 16.83 -14.91
CA THR A 13 -14.79 16.50 -16.25
C THR A 13 -13.25 16.53 -16.27
N GLN A 14 -12.66 17.63 -15.79
CA GLN A 14 -11.21 17.77 -15.72
C GLN A 14 -10.57 16.71 -14.83
N LYS A 15 -11.21 16.40 -13.68
CA LYS A 15 -10.69 15.38 -12.78
C LYS A 15 -10.67 13.99 -13.42
N LEU A 16 -11.75 13.60 -14.10
CA LEU A 16 -11.82 12.33 -14.83
C LEU A 16 -10.73 12.24 -15.93
N GLN A 17 -10.52 13.31 -16.69
CA GLN A 17 -9.46 13.38 -17.71
C GLN A 17 -8.07 13.21 -17.09
N SER A 18 -7.80 13.87 -15.96
CA SER A 18 -6.50 13.76 -15.25
C SER A 18 -6.19 12.34 -14.78
N LEU A 19 -7.22 11.50 -14.59
CA LEU A 19 -7.11 10.10 -14.20
C LEU A 19 -7.02 9.15 -15.42
N GLY A 20 -7.02 9.68 -16.64
CA GLY A 20 -6.93 8.92 -17.88
C GLY A 20 -8.27 8.38 -18.39
N TYR A 21 -9.41 8.82 -17.84
CA TYR A 21 -10.71 8.42 -18.36
C TYR A 21 -11.05 9.16 -19.66
N ASN A 22 -11.67 8.43 -20.59
CA ASN A 22 -12.41 9.04 -21.67
C ASN A 22 -13.79 9.51 -21.14
N VAL A 23 -13.98 10.81 -21.00
CA VAL A 23 -15.19 11.41 -20.42
C VAL A 23 -16.46 11.06 -21.22
N ALA A 24 -16.33 10.79 -22.52
CA ALA A 24 -17.45 10.35 -23.34
C ALA A 24 -18.10 9.07 -22.79
N ASP A 25 -17.36 8.23 -22.05
CA ASP A 25 -17.85 6.99 -21.45
C ASP A 25 -18.66 7.21 -20.16
N TRP A 26 -18.69 8.44 -19.64
CA TRP A 26 -19.41 8.83 -18.43
C TRP A 26 -20.70 9.62 -18.73
N ASP A 27 -20.69 10.47 -19.76
CA ASP A 27 -21.72 11.49 -19.96
C ASP A 27 -22.98 10.99 -20.67
N ASP A 28 -22.87 9.86 -21.36
CA ASP A 28 -23.94 9.33 -22.22
C ASP A 28 -24.72 8.19 -21.56
N SER A 29 -25.58 8.58 -20.61
CA SER A 29 -26.41 7.66 -19.81
C SER A 29 -27.52 6.95 -20.61
N LYS A 30 -27.67 7.22 -21.92
CA LYS A 30 -28.75 6.65 -22.76
C LYS A 30 -28.27 5.80 -23.92
N THR A 31 -26.98 5.81 -24.22
CA THR A 31 -26.46 4.98 -25.31
C THR A 31 -26.42 3.51 -24.90
N THR A 32 -27.31 2.73 -25.52
CA THR A 32 -27.49 1.29 -25.32
C THR A 32 -26.20 0.49 -25.53
N SER A 33 -25.28 0.95 -26.39
CA SER A 33 -24.01 0.26 -26.61
C SER A 33 -23.04 0.37 -25.41
N LYS A 34 -23.21 1.35 -24.51
CA LYS A 34 -22.31 1.57 -23.36
C LYS A 34 -22.73 0.82 -22.10
N LEU A 35 -24.02 0.57 -21.91
CA LEU A 35 -24.58 -0.15 -20.76
C LEU A 35 -24.97 -1.59 -21.14
N THR A 36 -25.30 -2.42 -20.15
CA THR A 36 -25.94 -3.72 -20.38
C THR A 36 -27.46 -3.58 -20.36
N ASP A 37 -28.18 -4.49 -21.02
CA ASP A 37 -29.65 -4.48 -21.06
C ASP A 37 -30.28 -4.56 -19.65
N GLU A 38 -29.60 -5.27 -18.74
CA GLU A 38 -29.98 -5.38 -17.33
C GLU A 38 -29.95 -4.01 -16.64
N ILE A 39 -28.87 -3.24 -16.80
CA ILE A 39 -28.72 -1.90 -16.23
C ILE A 39 -29.76 -0.96 -16.81
N ILE A 40 -29.97 -1.01 -18.13
CA ILE A 40 -30.95 -0.15 -18.82
C ILE A 40 -32.37 -0.43 -18.31
N THR A 41 -32.70 -1.70 -18.09
CA THR A 41 -34.02 -2.11 -17.57
C THR A 41 -34.27 -1.54 -16.18
N VAL A 42 -33.25 -1.51 -15.32
CA VAL A 42 -33.32 -0.88 -14.00
C VAL A 42 -33.55 0.64 -14.13
N LEU A 43 -32.75 1.32 -14.95
CA LEU A 43 -32.82 2.78 -15.10
C LEU A 43 -34.12 3.27 -15.75
N LYS A 44 -34.76 2.45 -16.59
CA LYS A 44 -36.09 2.74 -17.17
C LYS A 44 -37.21 2.90 -16.14
N LYS A 45 -37.00 2.48 -14.90
CA LYS A 45 -37.96 2.62 -13.79
C LYS A 45 -37.43 3.44 -12.61
N ALA A 46 -36.27 4.06 -12.76
CA ALA A 46 -35.51 4.69 -11.67
C ALA A 46 -35.80 6.19 -11.48
N SER A 47 -36.89 6.73 -12.00
CA SER A 47 -37.26 8.14 -11.84
C SER A 47 -37.29 8.58 -10.37
N LYS A 48 -36.65 9.72 -10.07
CA LYS A 48 -36.66 10.39 -8.75
C LYS A 48 -38.05 10.90 -8.32
N SER A 49 -39.03 10.87 -9.23
CA SER A 49 -40.43 11.16 -8.90
C SER A 49 -41.23 9.92 -8.50
N GLU A 50 -40.58 8.76 -8.41
CA GLU A 50 -41.17 7.51 -7.92
C GLU A 50 -42.40 7.05 -8.72
N ASN A 51 -42.45 7.40 -10.00
CA ASN A 51 -43.58 7.18 -10.90
C ASN A 51 -43.37 6.01 -11.88
N GLY A 52 -42.35 5.18 -11.65
CA GLY A 52 -42.02 4.04 -12.52
C GLY A 52 -41.47 4.40 -13.90
N ASN A 53 -41.20 5.69 -14.15
CA ASN A 53 -40.62 6.18 -15.39
C ASN A 53 -39.08 6.16 -15.36
N GLU A 54 -38.46 6.48 -16.49
CA GLU A 54 -37.02 6.51 -16.63
C GLU A 54 -36.36 7.56 -15.72
N GLY A 55 -35.20 7.20 -15.14
CA GLY A 55 -34.39 8.09 -14.34
C GLY A 55 -32.92 7.72 -14.48
N TYR A 56 -32.07 8.73 -14.70
CA TYR A 56 -30.64 8.52 -14.90
C TYR A 56 -29.87 9.49 -13.99
N PRO A 57 -28.81 9.02 -13.32
CA PRO A 57 -27.81 9.88 -12.71
C PRO A 57 -27.19 10.84 -13.73
N ASP A 58 -26.50 11.88 -13.23
CA ASP A 58 -25.82 12.87 -14.07
C ASP A 58 -24.75 12.20 -14.95
N ARG A 59 -23.97 11.28 -14.38
CA ARG A 59 -23.02 10.43 -15.13
C ARG A 59 -23.13 8.96 -14.76
N ILE A 60 -22.83 8.11 -15.73
CA ILE A 60 -22.80 6.66 -15.57
C ILE A 60 -21.57 6.13 -16.30
N TYR A 61 -20.72 5.40 -15.59
CA TYR A 61 -19.61 4.66 -16.18
C TYR A 61 -19.83 3.16 -16.02
N CYS A 62 -19.63 2.40 -17.10
CA CYS A 62 -19.83 0.96 -17.10
C CYS A 62 -18.69 0.25 -17.82
N ASN A 63 -17.92 -0.56 -17.08
CA ASN A 63 -16.99 -1.51 -17.66
C ASN A 63 -17.60 -2.92 -17.65
N LYS A 64 -18.10 -3.35 -18.82
CA LYS A 64 -18.79 -4.64 -19.00
C LYS A 64 -17.88 -5.83 -18.69
N LYS A 65 -16.60 -5.76 -19.09
CA LYS A 65 -15.63 -6.85 -18.92
C LYS A 65 -15.31 -7.08 -17.44
N LYS A 66 -15.13 -5.99 -16.68
CA LYS A 66 -14.81 -6.04 -15.25
C LYS A 66 -16.03 -6.05 -14.32
N LYS A 67 -17.24 -5.98 -14.90
CA LYS A 67 -18.53 -5.82 -14.18
C LYS A 67 -18.49 -4.68 -13.17
N LEU A 68 -17.98 -3.53 -13.58
CA LEU A 68 -17.91 -2.31 -12.77
C LEU A 68 -18.97 -1.32 -13.26
N LEU A 69 -19.76 -0.79 -12.33
CA LEU A 69 -20.74 0.27 -12.57
C LEU A 69 -20.50 1.40 -11.58
N ILE A 70 -20.34 2.62 -12.09
CA ILE A 70 -20.19 3.83 -11.27
C ILE A 70 -21.31 4.80 -11.65
N LEU A 71 -22.09 5.19 -10.66
CA LEU A 71 -23.16 6.19 -10.78
C LEU A 71 -22.70 7.49 -10.14
N VAL A 72 -22.85 8.62 -10.82
CA VAL A 72 -22.48 9.93 -10.28
C VAL A 72 -23.68 10.86 -10.27
N GLU A 73 -23.93 11.46 -9.12
CA GLU A 73 -24.85 12.58 -8.93
C GLU A 73 -24.05 13.84 -8.64
N GLU A 74 -24.38 14.94 -9.31
CA GLU A 74 -23.69 16.22 -9.21
C GLU A 74 -24.65 17.33 -8.76
N LYS A 75 -24.16 18.25 -7.91
CA LYS A 75 -24.85 19.49 -7.56
C LYS A 75 -23.92 20.70 -7.66
N PRO A 76 -24.43 21.87 -8.03
CA PRO A 76 -23.60 23.05 -8.23
C PRO A 76 -23.08 23.61 -6.90
N THR A 77 -23.81 23.43 -5.79
CA THR A 77 -23.42 24.00 -4.49
C THR A 77 -23.26 22.95 -3.39
N MET A 78 -22.34 23.20 -2.45
CA MET A 78 -22.11 22.30 -1.29
C MET A 78 -23.30 22.20 -0.33
N GLN A 79 -24.24 23.14 -0.39
CA GLN A 79 -25.43 23.17 0.44
C GLN A 79 -26.39 22.05 0.05
N GLU A 80 -26.40 21.66 -1.21
CA GLU A 80 -27.27 20.62 -1.76
C GLU A 80 -26.76 19.19 -1.49
N HIS A 81 -25.55 19.04 -0.95
CA HIS A 81 -24.93 17.73 -0.80
C HIS A 81 -25.72 16.79 0.11
N ASN A 82 -26.14 17.30 1.27
CA ASN A 82 -26.75 16.54 2.36
C ASN A 82 -28.27 16.77 2.50
N ILE A 83 -28.92 17.38 1.50
CA ILE A 83 -30.38 17.54 1.53
C ILE A 83 -31.04 16.16 1.44
N GLU A 84 -32.04 15.88 2.27
CA GLU A 84 -32.68 14.56 2.35
C GLU A 84 -33.63 14.26 1.18
N SER A 85 -34.12 15.28 0.49
CA SER A 85 -34.99 15.13 -0.68
C SER A 85 -34.26 14.44 -1.83
N ILE A 86 -34.85 13.38 -2.36
CA ILE A 86 -34.34 12.61 -3.51
C ILE A 86 -34.13 13.50 -4.75
N LYS A 87 -34.95 14.54 -4.93
CA LYS A 87 -34.89 15.42 -6.11
C LYS A 87 -33.80 16.49 -5.99
N SER A 88 -33.69 17.13 -4.82
CA SER A 88 -32.81 18.28 -4.62
C SER A 88 -31.48 17.91 -3.97
N GLY A 89 -31.42 16.81 -3.21
CA GLY A 89 -30.22 16.36 -2.51
C GLY A 89 -29.32 15.47 -3.35
N CYS A 90 -28.01 15.74 -3.29
CA CYS A 90 -27.01 14.96 -4.01
C CYS A 90 -26.92 13.52 -3.48
N ILE A 91 -26.70 13.33 -2.17
CA ILE A 91 -26.58 11.99 -1.57
C ILE A 91 -27.91 11.24 -1.65
N ALA A 92 -29.03 11.91 -1.36
CA ALA A 92 -30.35 11.28 -1.41
C ALA A 92 -30.72 10.81 -2.82
N GLY A 93 -30.49 11.65 -3.83
CA GLY A 93 -30.69 11.30 -5.24
C GLY A 93 -29.80 10.14 -5.69
N LEU A 94 -28.53 10.13 -5.30
CA LEU A 94 -27.61 9.02 -5.59
C LEU A 94 -28.07 7.71 -4.93
N LYS A 95 -28.39 7.74 -3.63
CA LYS A 95 -28.84 6.56 -2.88
C LYS A 95 -30.12 5.98 -3.47
N TRP A 96 -31.02 6.83 -3.97
CA TRP A 96 -32.20 6.39 -4.70
C TRP A 96 -31.83 5.53 -5.92
N TYR A 97 -30.87 5.96 -6.74
CA TYR A 97 -30.40 5.17 -7.88
C TYR A 97 -29.72 3.87 -7.45
N LEU A 98 -28.81 3.93 -6.47
CA LEU A 98 -28.14 2.73 -5.95
C LEU A 98 -29.12 1.68 -5.43
N LYS A 99 -30.20 2.11 -4.77
CA LYS A 99 -31.24 1.21 -4.24
C LYS A 99 -31.86 0.33 -5.34
N GLN A 100 -31.93 0.83 -6.58
CA GLN A 100 -32.50 0.08 -7.71
C GLN A 100 -31.62 -1.10 -8.15
N PHE A 101 -30.34 -1.11 -7.74
CA PHE A 101 -29.38 -2.17 -8.03
C PHE A 101 -29.21 -3.18 -6.89
N LEU A 102 -30.00 -3.07 -5.80
CA LEU A 102 -30.04 -4.05 -4.71
C LEU A 102 -30.81 -5.30 -5.14
N SER A 103 -30.20 -6.11 -6.00
CA SER A 103 -30.78 -7.35 -6.53
C SER A 103 -29.71 -8.41 -6.73
N GLU A 104 -30.08 -9.68 -6.57
CA GLU A 104 -29.22 -10.84 -6.82
C GLU A 104 -28.63 -10.85 -8.24
N LYS A 105 -29.30 -10.24 -9.22
CA LYS A 105 -28.79 -10.08 -10.59
C LYS A 105 -27.47 -9.31 -10.64
N PHE A 106 -27.28 -8.40 -9.70
CA PHE A 106 -26.08 -7.56 -9.58
C PHE A 106 -25.09 -8.06 -8.53
N SER A 107 -25.28 -9.26 -7.97
CA SER A 107 -24.37 -9.85 -6.96
C SER A 107 -22.91 -9.96 -7.44
N SER A 108 -22.70 -10.18 -8.74
CA SER A 108 -21.35 -10.24 -9.35
C SER A 108 -20.81 -8.89 -9.82
N TRP A 109 -21.57 -7.81 -9.66
CA TRP A 109 -21.19 -6.47 -10.07
C TRP A 109 -20.56 -5.70 -8.92
N LYS A 110 -19.54 -4.90 -9.26
CA LYS A 110 -18.93 -3.91 -8.37
C LYS A 110 -19.63 -2.58 -8.63
N ILE A 111 -20.51 -2.16 -7.73
CA ILE A 111 -21.37 -0.98 -7.94
C ILE A 111 -20.99 0.12 -6.95
N ILE A 112 -20.60 1.27 -7.51
CA ILE A 112 -20.14 2.45 -6.79
C ILE A 112 -21.11 3.60 -7.06
N GLY A 113 -21.42 4.37 -6.04
CA GLY A 113 -22.10 5.65 -6.19
C GLY A 113 -21.23 6.79 -5.69
N ILE A 114 -21.18 7.88 -6.44
CA ILE A 114 -20.41 9.08 -6.10
C ILE A 114 -21.35 10.28 -6.09
N ALA A 115 -21.38 11.00 -4.98
CA ALA A 115 -22.06 12.27 -4.85
C ALA A 115 -21.00 13.37 -4.85
N VAL A 116 -21.14 14.36 -5.73
CA VAL A 116 -20.24 15.51 -5.83
C VAL A 116 -21.05 16.78 -5.75
N SER A 117 -20.63 17.74 -4.94
CA SER A 117 -21.27 19.04 -4.93
C SER A 117 -20.26 20.17 -4.80
N GLY A 118 -20.43 21.25 -5.56
CA GLY A 118 -19.49 22.37 -5.60
C GLY A 118 -18.38 22.18 -6.64
N ASP A 119 -17.21 22.77 -6.38
CA ASP A 119 -16.08 22.79 -7.32
C ASP A 119 -14.92 21.90 -6.86
N LEU A 120 -14.75 20.74 -7.51
CA LEU A 120 -13.67 19.79 -7.22
C LEU A 120 -12.25 20.36 -7.43
N SER A 121 -12.10 21.47 -8.14
CA SER A 121 -10.81 22.13 -8.30
C SER A 121 -10.38 22.91 -7.05
N ASP A 122 -11.32 23.25 -6.16
CA ASP A 122 -11.09 23.98 -4.91
C ASP A 122 -11.36 23.09 -3.70
N GLN A 123 -10.31 22.78 -2.93
CA GLN A 123 -10.40 21.88 -1.78
C GLN A 123 -11.37 22.31 -0.66
N TYR A 124 -11.75 23.59 -0.62
CA TYR A 124 -12.65 24.15 0.41
C TYR A 124 -14.08 24.38 -0.10
N LYS A 125 -14.30 24.28 -1.42
CA LYS A 125 -15.60 24.58 -2.05
C LYS A 125 -16.26 23.37 -2.68
N HIS A 126 -15.88 22.16 -2.27
CA HIS A 126 -16.59 20.95 -2.65
C HIS A 126 -16.89 20.01 -1.49
N LYS A 127 -17.84 19.12 -1.75
CA LYS A 127 -18.10 17.91 -0.97
C LYS A 127 -18.13 16.71 -1.89
N PHE A 128 -17.57 15.61 -1.39
CA PHE A 128 -17.47 14.34 -2.11
C PHE A 128 -17.84 13.22 -1.15
N SER A 129 -18.77 12.35 -1.57
CA SER A 129 -19.15 11.15 -0.82
C SER A 129 -19.20 9.94 -1.75
N CYS A 130 -18.56 8.85 -1.34
CA CYS A 130 -18.51 7.60 -2.10
C CYS A 130 -19.25 6.48 -1.37
N PHE A 131 -20.05 5.71 -2.09
CA PHE A 131 -20.83 4.60 -1.57
C PHE A 131 -20.58 3.33 -2.38
N LEU A 132 -20.65 2.18 -1.73
CA LEU A 132 -20.49 0.86 -2.32
C LEU A 132 -21.75 0.04 -2.10
N ILE A 133 -22.09 -0.83 -3.05
CA ILE A 133 -23.05 -1.91 -2.82
C ILE A 133 -22.25 -3.17 -2.48
N ASP A 134 -22.28 -3.58 -1.21
CA ASP A 134 -21.72 -4.85 -0.76
C ASP A 134 -22.80 -5.66 -0.02
N LYS A 135 -22.89 -6.97 -0.29
CA LYS A 135 -23.87 -7.89 0.31
C LYS A 135 -25.30 -7.32 0.35
N GLN A 136 -25.74 -6.72 -0.77
CA GLN A 136 -27.06 -6.09 -0.93
C GLN A 136 -27.33 -4.94 0.07
N LYS A 137 -26.29 -4.27 0.55
CA LYS A 137 -26.39 -3.07 1.39
C LYS A 137 -25.55 -1.95 0.79
N ILE A 138 -26.02 -0.72 0.96
CA ILE A 138 -25.28 0.48 0.59
C ILE A 138 -24.45 0.92 1.79
N SER A 139 -23.12 0.90 1.67
CA SER A 139 -22.18 1.36 2.70
C SER A 139 -21.42 2.60 2.23
N LEU A 140 -21.03 3.47 3.17
CA LEU A 140 -20.19 4.63 2.88
C LEU A 140 -18.72 4.21 2.85
N ALA A 141 -17.98 4.59 1.81
CA ALA A 141 -16.54 4.42 1.73
C ALA A 141 -15.84 5.68 2.31
N GLU A 142 -15.68 5.72 3.63
CA GLU A 142 -15.19 6.90 4.39
C GLU A 142 -13.82 7.41 3.92
N ASN A 143 -12.97 6.52 3.40
CA ASN A 143 -11.61 6.86 2.96
C ASN A 143 -11.54 7.36 1.51
N VAL A 144 -12.65 7.39 0.77
CA VAL A 144 -12.68 7.81 -0.64
C VAL A 144 -13.26 9.22 -0.72
N ASN A 145 -12.38 10.19 -0.89
CA ASN A 145 -12.70 11.63 -0.90
C ASN A 145 -12.53 12.30 -2.28
N ASN A 146 -12.17 11.53 -3.31
CA ASN A 146 -12.02 12.02 -4.68
C ASN A 146 -12.23 10.85 -5.68
N PHE A 147 -12.31 11.18 -6.97
CA PHE A 147 -12.28 10.16 -8.03
C PHE A 147 -10.94 9.43 -8.03
N LEU A 148 -11.02 8.13 -8.29
CA LEU A 148 -9.90 7.20 -8.39
C LEU A 148 -9.82 6.64 -9.82
N LYS A 149 -8.70 6.01 -10.18
CA LYS A 149 -8.58 5.20 -11.40
C LYS A 149 -9.43 3.93 -11.27
N GLU A 150 -9.72 3.31 -12.41
CA GLU A 150 -10.64 2.17 -12.47
C GLU A 150 -10.22 0.99 -11.59
N ASN A 151 -8.93 0.64 -11.62
CA ASN A 151 -8.42 -0.48 -10.83
C ASN A 151 -8.50 -0.19 -9.31
N GLU A 152 -8.35 1.08 -8.91
CA GLU A 152 -8.44 1.50 -7.51
C GLU A 152 -9.89 1.39 -7.01
N PHE A 153 -10.86 1.78 -7.84
CA PHE A 153 -12.29 1.58 -7.55
C PHE A 153 -12.68 0.10 -7.42
N ILE A 154 -12.15 -0.75 -8.30
CA ILE A 154 -12.39 -2.20 -8.25
C ILE A 154 -11.87 -2.81 -6.95
N ALA A 155 -10.71 -2.35 -6.50
CA ALA A 155 -10.08 -2.86 -5.29
C ALA A 155 -10.87 -2.57 -4.00
N LEU A 156 -11.79 -1.60 -4.01
CA LEU A 156 -12.69 -1.35 -2.87
C LEU A 156 -13.60 -2.54 -2.55
N PHE A 157 -13.81 -3.46 -3.50
CA PHE A 157 -14.63 -4.66 -3.34
C PHE A 157 -13.81 -5.91 -3.00
N ASN A 158 -12.49 -5.79 -2.95
CA ASN A 158 -11.63 -6.90 -2.61
C ASN A 158 -11.68 -7.10 -1.08
N ASN A 159 -12.65 -7.88 -0.64
CA ASN A 159 -12.65 -8.47 0.69
C ASN A 159 -11.56 -9.53 0.73
N ILE A 160 -10.32 -9.13 0.98
CA ILE A 160 -9.28 -10.09 1.33
C ILE A 160 -9.77 -10.80 2.59
N ASP A 161 -9.92 -12.11 2.49
CA ASP A 161 -10.10 -12.96 3.65
C ASP A 161 -8.77 -12.93 4.40
N GLU A 162 -8.64 -11.98 5.32
CA GLU A 162 -7.41 -11.73 6.09
C GLU A 162 -6.94 -13.00 6.81
N GLU A 163 -7.86 -13.81 7.32
CA GLU A 163 -7.54 -15.09 7.95
C GLU A 163 -6.91 -16.07 6.96
N LYS A 164 -7.48 -16.21 5.74
CA LYS A 164 -6.87 -17.03 4.68
C LYS A 164 -5.52 -16.48 4.24
N ALA A 165 -5.38 -15.16 4.10
CA ALA A 165 -4.12 -14.52 3.72
C ALA A 165 -3.04 -14.76 4.78
N ILE A 166 -3.36 -14.59 6.07
CA ILE A 166 -2.45 -14.86 7.20
C ILE A 166 -2.08 -16.34 7.26
N SER A 167 -3.04 -17.24 7.04
CA SER A 167 -2.80 -18.69 6.98
C SER A 167 -1.86 -19.05 5.83
N LYS A 168 -2.05 -18.47 4.65
CA LYS A 168 -1.21 -18.64 3.46
C LYS A 168 0.21 -18.13 3.73
N VAL A 169 0.34 -16.89 4.23
CA VAL A 169 1.62 -16.29 4.65
C VAL A 169 2.37 -17.18 5.63
N THR A 170 1.69 -17.72 6.64
CA THR A 170 2.31 -18.60 7.65
C THR A 170 2.84 -19.89 7.02
N LYS A 171 2.07 -20.50 6.10
CA LYS A 171 2.48 -21.73 5.40
C LYS A 171 3.69 -21.49 4.51
N VAL A 172 3.67 -20.44 3.69
CA VAL A 172 4.79 -20.09 2.80
C VAL A 172 6.04 -19.75 3.60
N SER A 173 5.92 -18.96 4.68
CA SER A 173 7.04 -18.60 5.55
C SER A 173 7.74 -19.83 6.15
N LYS A 174 6.97 -20.84 6.59
CA LYS A 174 7.52 -22.12 7.06
C LYS A 174 8.21 -22.90 5.94
N LYS A 175 7.60 -22.95 4.75
CA LYS A 175 8.15 -23.66 3.60
C LYS A 175 9.49 -23.07 3.17
N ILE A 176 9.57 -21.76 2.97
CA ILE A 176 10.81 -21.06 2.59
C ILE A 176 11.89 -21.27 3.66
N ASN A 177 11.56 -21.17 4.95
CA ASN A 177 12.54 -21.44 6.01
C ASN A 177 13.07 -22.88 6.01
N LYS A 178 12.23 -23.85 5.64
CA LYS A 178 12.66 -25.25 5.47
C LYS A 178 13.60 -25.40 4.28
N LEU A 179 13.31 -24.72 3.16
CA LEU A 179 14.18 -24.71 1.97
C LEU A 179 15.55 -24.09 2.29
N LEU A 180 15.59 -23.03 3.08
CA LEU A 180 16.82 -22.34 3.50
C LEU A 180 17.50 -22.98 4.73
N ARG A 181 17.12 -24.19 5.15
CA ARG A 181 17.64 -24.79 6.40
C ARG A 181 19.16 -25.01 6.38
N SER A 182 19.74 -25.28 5.21
CA SER A 182 21.20 -25.43 5.01
C SER A 182 21.96 -24.10 5.03
N ILE A 183 21.26 -22.98 4.91
CA ILE A 183 21.85 -21.64 4.87
C ILE A 183 21.99 -21.10 6.29
N ASP A 184 23.06 -20.34 6.54
CA ASP A 184 23.23 -19.62 7.80
C ASP A 184 22.01 -18.75 8.13
N SER A 185 21.56 -18.82 9.39
CA SER A 185 20.36 -18.12 9.88
C SER A 185 20.35 -16.62 9.61
N GLN A 186 21.51 -15.95 9.57
CA GLN A 186 21.64 -14.51 9.34
C GLN A 186 21.56 -14.16 7.84
N LYS A 187 21.91 -15.08 6.94
CA LYS A 187 21.82 -14.86 5.49
C LYS A 187 20.39 -15.07 4.94
N ARG A 188 19.56 -15.89 5.60
CA ARG A 188 18.20 -16.22 5.12
C ARG A 188 17.30 -14.99 4.88
N PRO A 189 17.26 -13.98 5.77
CA PRO A 189 16.43 -12.80 5.54
C PRO A 189 16.94 -11.92 4.40
N ILE A 190 18.26 -11.87 4.19
CA ILE A 190 18.86 -11.14 3.06
C ILE A 190 18.44 -11.80 1.74
N ILE A 191 18.57 -13.13 1.65
CA ILE A 191 18.14 -13.90 0.47
C ILE A 191 16.66 -13.65 0.21
N LEU A 192 15.81 -13.76 1.24
CA LEU A 192 14.39 -13.51 1.08
C LEU A 192 14.12 -12.10 0.55
N ALA A 193 14.70 -11.07 1.17
CA ALA A 193 14.49 -9.68 0.78
C ALA A 193 14.94 -9.42 -0.66
N ALA A 194 16.07 -10.00 -1.07
CA ALA A 194 16.59 -9.86 -2.43
C ALA A 194 15.70 -10.57 -3.46
N LEU A 195 15.25 -11.80 -3.20
CA LEU A 195 14.33 -12.51 -4.10
C LEU A 195 12.98 -11.79 -4.21
N MET A 196 12.47 -11.25 -3.10
CA MET A 196 11.28 -10.40 -3.10
C MET A 196 11.49 -9.18 -3.99
N ILE A 197 12.59 -8.42 -3.83
CA ILE A 197 12.86 -7.25 -4.66
C ILE A 197 13.02 -7.65 -6.13
N SER A 198 13.69 -8.76 -6.45
CA SER A 198 13.79 -9.24 -7.84
C SER A 198 12.44 -9.55 -8.49
N LEU A 199 11.41 -9.84 -7.69
CA LEU A 199 10.04 -10.05 -8.17
C LEU A 199 9.19 -8.76 -8.22
N TYR A 200 9.73 -7.63 -7.72
CA TYR A 200 9.01 -6.36 -7.69
C TYR A 200 8.82 -5.79 -9.10
N ARG A 201 7.60 -5.37 -9.42
CA ARG A 201 7.29 -4.65 -10.66
C ARG A 201 7.14 -3.17 -10.37
N SER A 202 7.99 -2.36 -11.01
CA SER A 202 8.01 -0.91 -10.91
C SER A 202 7.31 -0.28 -12.12
N GLU A 203 6.66 0.87 -11.94
CA GLU A 203 6.20 1.70 -13.07
C GLU A 203 7.36 2.43 -13.78
N LYS A 204 8.51 2.58 -13.12
CA LYS A 204 9.68 3.33 -13.60
C LYS A 204 10.71 2.45 -14.31
N TYR A 205 10.69 1.15 -14.05
CA TYR A 205 11.63 0.18 -14.60
C TYR A 205 10.92 -1.10 -14.99
N ASP A 206 11.07 -1.48 -16.25
CA ASP A 206 10.53 -2.72 -16.80
C ASP A 206 11.39 -3.91 -16.33
N ASN A 207 11.02 -4.46 -15.17
CA ASN A 207 11.66 -5.64 -14.61
C ASN A 207 11.12 -6.91 -15.28
N ASN A 208 11.94 -7.50 -16.15
CA ASN A 208 11.63 -8.75 -16.86
C ASN A 208 12.03 -10.02 -16.10
N PHE A 209 12.74 -9.90 -14.97
CA PHE A 209 13.19 -11.05 -14.18
C PHE A 209 12.03 -12.00 -13.79
N PRO A 210 10.85 -11.51 -13.32
CA PRO A 210 9.72 -12.37 -12.97
C PRO A 210 9.22 -13.21 -14.16
N ASP A 211 9.43 -12.74 -15.39
CA ASP A 211 8.92 -13.40 -16.60
C ASP A 211 9.86 -14.49 -17.14
N ILE A 212 11.14 -14.48 -16.72
CA ILE A 212 12.19 -15.31 -17.33
C ILE A 212 12.95 -16.21 -16.34
N TYR A 213 12.83 -15.97 -15.02
CA TYR A 213 13.63 -16.71 -14.03
C TYR A 213 13.38 -18.22 -14.05
N GLU A 214 12.20 -18.68 -14.47
CA GLU A 214 11.89 -20.11 -14.56
C GLU A 214 12.80 -20.84 -15.56
N ASN A 215 13.25 -20.13 -16.61
CA ASN A 215 14.15 -20.64 -17.64
C ASN A 215 15.62 -20.66 -17.20
N TYR A 216 15.95 -20.00 -16.09
CA TYR A 216 17.32 -19.94 -15.57
C TYR A 216 17.68 -21.16 -14.74
N ASN A 217 18.92 -21.64 -14.86
CA ASN A 217 19.47 -22.58 -13.89
C ASN A 217 19.83 -21.86 -12.57
N SER A 218 20.19 -22.61 -11.53
CA SER A 218 20.50 -22.07 -10.19
C SER A 218 21.60 -21.00 -10.20
N GLU A 219 22.66 -21.21 -10.98
CA GLU A 219 23.78 -20.28 -11.09
C GLU A 219 23.37 -19.01 -11.83
N GLN A 220 22.58 -19.12 -12.90
CA GLN A 220 22.01 -17.98 -13.61
C GLN A 220 21.09 -17.16 -12.70
N ILE A 221 20.23 -17.80 -11.90
CA ILE A 221 19.40 -17.08 -10.92
C ILE A 221 20.31 -16.32 -9.95
N LEU A 222 21.28 -17.00 -9.34
CA LEU A 222 22.17 -16.42 -8.33
C LEU A 222 22.95 -15.21 -8.88
N ASN A 223 23.50 -15.32 -10.09
CA ASN A 223 24.26 -14.27 -10.75
C ASN A 223 23.39 -13.06 -11.17
N ASN A 224 22.10 -13.26 -11.41
CA ASN A 224 21.19 -12.18 -11.81
C ASN A 224 20.51 -11.48 -10.62
N ILE A 225 20.53 -12.03 -9.41
CA ILE A 225 19.87 -11.41 -8.24
C ILE A 225 20.42 -10.01 -7.96
N TYR A 226 21.72 -9.85 -7.75
CA TYR A 226 22.28 -8.54 -7.39
C TYR A 226 22.07 -7.48 -8.48
N PRO A 227 22.38 -7.72 -9.77
CA PRO A 227 22.10 -6.77 -10.83
C PRO A 227 20.63 -6.36 -10.90
N THR A 228 19.70 -7.32 -10.78
CA THR A 228 18.26 -7.06 -10.80
C THR A 228 17.85 -6.16 -9.63
N VAL A 229 18.26 -6.52 -8.41
CA VAL A 229 17.93 -5.74 -7.21
C VAL A 229 18.51 -4.34 -7.30
N LYS A 230 19.76 -4.19 -7.76
CA LYS A 230 20.41 -2.89 -7.95
C LYS A 230 19.63 -2.00 -8.91
N ASN A 231 19.23 -2.54 -10.06
CA ASN A 231 18.49 -1.78 -11.08
C ASN A 231 17.12 -1.32 -10.55
N ILE A 232 16.39 -2.20 -9.86
CA ILE A 232 15.08 -1.87 -9.28
C ILE A 232 15.20 -0.79 -8.22
N LEU A 233 16.12 -0.95 -7.26
CA LEU A 233 16.29 0.04 -6.19
C LEU A 233 16.77 1.39 -6.74
N THR A 234 17.68 1.38 -7.73
CA THR A 234 18.13 2.62 -8.39
C THR A 234 16.97 3.32 -9.10
N ALA A 235 16.13 2.58 -9.83
CA ALA A 235 14.95 3.13 -10.49
C ALA A 235 13.91 3.68 -9.50
N GLU A 236 13.85 3.11 -8.29
CA GLU A 236 12.99 3.62 -7.21
C GLU A 236 13.61 4.76 -6.40
N ASP A 237 14.67 5.37 -6.92
CA ASP A 237 15.40 6.50 -6.33
C ASP A 237 15.99 6.17 -4.95
N VAL A 238 16.33 4.90 -4.70
CA VAL A 238 17.03 4.46 -3.48
C VAL A 238 18.48 4.95 -3.58
N PRO A 239 18.98 5.73 -2.61
CA PRO A 239 20.34 6.29 -2.67
C PRO A 239 21.44 5.23 -2.79
N GLU A 240 22.49 5.52 -3.58
CA GLU A 240 23.57 4.56 -3.87
C GLU A 240 24.31 4.05 -2.63
N GLU A 241 24.46 4.89 -1.61
CA GLU A 241 25.03 4.51 -0.31
C GLU A 241 24.31 3.32 0.33
N LYS A 242 22.99 3.20 0.09
CA LYS A 242 22.16 2.10 0.59
C LYS A 242 22.41 0.79 -0.14
N LEU A 243 22.81 0.87 -1.41
CA LEU A 243 23.10 -0.28 -2.26
C LEU A 243 24.41 -0.96 -1.89
N LYS A 244 25.34 -0.22 -1.27
CA LYS A 244 26.65 -0.75 -0.87
C LYS A 244 26.55 -1.87 0.17
N SER A 245 25.75 -1.70 1.23
CA SER A 245 25.55 -2.75 2.25
C SER A 245 24.90 -3.99 1.63
N LEU A 246 23.94 -3.79 0.73
CA LEU A 246 23.30 -4.87 -0.01
C LEU A 246 24.27 -5.61 -0.94
N GLU A 247 25.15 -4.89 -1.64
CA GLU A 247 26.17 -5.46 -2.51
C GLU A 247 27.12 -6.38 -1.76
N LEU A 248 27.63 -5.94 -0.60
CA LEU A 248 28.53 -6.73 0.23
C LEU A 248 27.88 -8.04 0.67
N GLU A 249 26.64 -7.97 1.16
CA GLU A 249 25.90 -9.13 1.62
C GLU A 249 25.53 -10.10 0.47
N LEU A 250 25.07 -9.56 -0.67
CA LEU A 250 24.72 -10.39 -1.82
C LEU A 250 25.93 -11.03 -2.50
N ASN A 251 27.08 -10.36 -2.51
CA ASN A 251 28.33 -10.97 -2.97
C ASN A 251 28.76 -12.13 -2.06
N SER A 252 28.60 -11.99 -0.73
CA SER A 252 28.84 -13.09 0.22
C SER A 252 27.90 -14.28 0.02
N ILE A 253 26.66 -14.02 -0.40
CA ILE A 253 25.66 -15.05 -0.74
C ILE A 253 26.00 -15.73 -2.07
N ASN A 254 26.45 -14.97 -3.08
CA ASN A 254 26.83 -15.52 -4.39
C ASN A 254 27.99 -16.52 -4.30
N GLN A 255 28.85 -16.39 -3.29
CA GLN A 255 29.93 -17.34 -3.04
C GLN A 255 29.52 -18.60 -2.27
N ASP A 256 28.27 -18.70 -1.77
CA ASP A 256 27.81 -19.83 -0.97
C ASP A 256 27.60 -21.09 -1.84
N PRO A 257 28.38 -22.18 -1.65
CA PRO A 257 28.28 -23.38 -2.49
C PRO A 257 26.91 -24.06 -2.39
N SER A 258 26.21 -23.90 -1.27
CA SER A 258 24.89 -24.53 -1.06
C SER A 258 23.79 -23.94 -1.96
N LEU A 259 24.02 -22.77 -2.55
CA LEU A 259 23.09 -22.09 -3.45
C LEU A 259 23.40 -22.31 -4.94
N LYS A 260 24.63 -22.69 -5.30
CA LYS A 260 25.06 -22.83 -6.70
C LYS A 260 24.47 -24.06 -7.40
N ASN A 261 24.28 -25.15 -6.66
CA ASN A 261 23.91 -26.46 -7.22
C ASN A 261 22.54 -26.97 -6.76
N THR A 262 21.68 -26.08 -6.25
CA THR A 262 20.37 -26.45 -5.73
C THR A 262 19.27 -25.62 -6.38
N ASN A 263 18.09 -26.21 -6.62
CA ASN A 263 16.92 -25.47 -7.12
C ASN A 263 16.26 -24.60 -6.03
N ILE A 264 16.89 -24.45 -4.86
CA ILE A 264 16.33 -23.74 -3.69
C ILE A 264 15.83 -22.35 -4.06
N LEU A 265 16.65 -21.55 -4.76
CA LEU A 265 16.26 -20.18 -5.12
C LEU A 265 15.10 -20.14 -6.10
N LYS A 266 15.06 -21.05 -7.08
CA LYS A 266 13.97 -21.16 -8.05
C LYS A 266 12.65 -21.54 -7.35
N GLU A 267 12.70 -22.52 -6.45
CA GLU A 267 11.52 -22.93 -5.67
C GLU A 267 11.01 -21.80 -4.78
N ILE A 268 11.91 -21.04 -4.15
CA ILE A 268 11.51 -19.88 -3.34
C ILE A 268 10.89 -18.80 -4.22
N LEU A 269 11.49 -18.46 -5.37
CA LEU A 269 10.94 -17.49 -6.31
C LEU A 269 9.51 -17.87 -6.72
N LYS A 270 9.29 -19.14 -7.07
CA LYS A 270 7.96 -19.65 -7.41
C LYS A 270 6.96 -19.50 -6.26
N GLU A 271 7.35 -19.89 -5.05
CA GLU A 271 6.51 -19.73 -3.86
C GLU A 271 6.17 -18.26 -3.59
N LEU A 272 7.15 -17.37 -3.72
CA LEU A 272 6.93 -15.94 -3.53
C LEU A 272 6.00 -15.39 -4.60
N ASP A 273 6.27 -15.66 -5.87
CA ASP A 273 5.50 -15.12 -6.99
C ASP A 273 4.03 -15.57 -6.94
N GLU A 274 3.78 -16.88 -6.85
CA GLU A 274 2.44 -17.46 -6.87
C GLU A 274 1.63 -17.21 -5.59
N ASN A 275 2.31 -17.14 -4.43
CA ASN A 275 1.62 -17.18 -3.14
C ASN A 275 1.70 -15.92 -2.31
N ILE A 276 2.71 -15.09 -2.52
CA ILE A 276 2.96 -13.86 -1.76
C ILE A 276 2.70 -12.67 -2.67
N ILE A 277 3.41 -12.53 -3.78
CA ILE A 277 3.29 -11.41 -4.73
C ILE A 277 1.86 -11.26 -5.27
N GLN A 278 1.17 -12.36 -5.61
CA GLN A 278 -0.24 -12.30 -6.02
C GLN A 278 -1.18 -11.67 -4.97
N LEU A 279 -0.87 -11.77 -3.67
CA LEU A 279 -1.67 -11.13 -2.62
C LEU A 279 -1.60 -9.59 -2.69
N PHE A 280 -0.64 -9.05 -3.45
CA PHE A 280 -0.41 -7.61 -3.59
C PHE A 280 -0.67 -7.10 -5.02
N ASN A 281 -0.57 -7.93 -6.06
CA ASN A 281 -0.79 -7.51 -7.44
C ASN A 281 -2.27 -7.29 -7.79
N ASP A 282 -3.19 -8.04 -7.16
CA ASP A 282 -4.64 -7.95 -7.45
C ASP A 282 -5.37 -6.85 -6.68
N THR A 283 -4.66 -6.13 -5.81
CA THR A 283 -5.26 -5.30 -4.77
C THR A 283 -4.54 -3.98 -4.75
N PHE A 284 -5.26 -2.91 -5.11
CA PHE A 284 -4.85 -1.57 -4.74
C PHE A 284 -4.52 -1.56 -3.24
N SER A 285 -3.43 -0.90 -2.88
CA SER A 285 -2.94 -0.66 -1.53
C SER A 285 -4.06 -0.27 -0.56
N THR A 286 -4.76 -1.27 -0.03
CA THR A 286 -5.50 -1.14 1.22
C THR A 286 -4.48 -1.25 2.35
N THR A 287 -4.82 -0.64 3.49
CA THR A 287 -4.07 -0.85 4.75
C THR A 287 -3.85 -2.35 5.04
N SER A 288 -4.80 -3.21 4.64
CA SER A 288 -4.72 -4.66 4.80
C SER A 288 -3.63 -5.35 3.96
N ASN A 289 -3.37 -4.92 2.72
CA ASN A 289 -2.25 -5.45 1.92
C ASN A 289 -0.90 -5.21 2.58
N TYR A 290 -0.71 -3.97 3.00
CA TYR A 290 0.46 -3.52 3.74
C TYR A 290 0.63 -4.31 5.04
N ASP A 291 -0.46 -4.67 5.70
CA ASP A 291 -0.41 -5.52 6.88
C ASP A 291 -0.05 -6.97 6.56
N ILE A 292 -0.43 -7.51 5.40
CA ILE A 292 -0.03 -8.88 5.00
C ILE A 292 1.47 -8.97 4.73
N MET A 293 2.09 -7.99 4.05
CA MET A 293 3.54 -7.99 3.79
C MET A 293 4.36 -7.91 5.09
N GLY A 294 3.93 -7.03 6.00
CA GLY A 294 4.57 -6.93 7.32
C GLY A 294 4.46 -8.25 8.08
N LYS A 295 3.32 -8.96 7.97
CA LYS A 295 3.12 -10.27 8.60
C LYS A 295 4.04 -11.32 8.00
N PHE A 296 4.27 -11.28 6.69
CA PHE A 296 5.16 -12.19 6.02
C PHE A 296 6.60 -12.08 6.53
N TYR A 297 7.16 -10.88 6.60
CA TYR A 297 8.49 -10.68 7.17
C TYR A 297 8.57 -11.08 8.64
N GLU A 298 7.57 -10.74 9.44
CA GLU A 298 7.48 -11.13 10.86
C GLU A 298 7.48 -12.65 11.05
N GLU A 299 6.62 -13.37 10.32
CA GLU A 299 6.52 -14.83 10.37
C GLU A 299 7.80 -15.50 9.86
N PHE A 300 8.37 -15.00 8.76
CA PHE A 300 9.61 -15.53 8.23
C PHE A 300 10.77 -15.39 9.22
N LEU A 301 10.96 -14.20 9.81
CA LEU A 301 12.04 -13.93 10.76
C LEU A 301 11.89 -14.77 12.04
N ARG A 302 10.64 -15.01 12.47
CA ARG A 302 10.32 -15.92 13.57
C ARG A 302 10.80 -17.34 13.30
N PHE A 303 10.53 -17.88 12.10
CA PHE A 303 10.98 -19.23 11.73
C PHE A 303 12.47 -19.31 11.41
N ALA A 304 13.10 -18.22 10.97
CA ALA A 304 14.54 -18.17 10.71
C ALA A 304 15.38 -18.21 12.00
N GLY A 305 14.74 -18.07 13.18
CA GLY A 305 15.42 -18.04 14.47
C GLY A 305 16.22 -16.75 14.71
N VAL A 306 15.96 -15.71 13.91
CA VAL A 306 16.61 -14.39 14.04
C VAL A 306 16.00 -13.61 15.21
N SER A 307 14.70 -13.80 15.48
CA SER A 307 13.98 -13.20 16.61
C SER A 307 14.28 -13.85 17.97
N ASN A 308 15.34 -14.64 18.09
CA ASN A 308 15.68 -15.30 19.36
C ASN A 308 16.40 -14.33 20.30
N VAL A 309 15.82 -14.15 21.50
CA VAL A 309 16.32 -13.32 22.62
C VAL A 309 17.81 -13.56 22.92
N LYS A 310 18.32 -14.78 22.71
CA LYS A 310 19.75 -15.12 22.90
C LYS A 310 20.70 -14.32 22.00
N LYS A 311 20.23 -13.77 20.88
CA LYS A 311 21.02 -12.92 19.96
C LYS A 311 20.79 -11.42 20.18
N GLY A 312 19.96 -11.02 21.15
CA GLY A 312 19.72 -9.61 21.50
C GLY A 312 18.85 -8.81 20.51
N ILE A 313 18.30 -9.45 19.47
CA ILE A 313 17.42 -8.81 18.48
C ILE A 313 15.97 -9.00 18.93
N VAL A 314 15.32 -7.91 19.34
CA VAL A 314 13.91 -7.89 19.74
C VAL A 314 13.12 -7.06 18.74
N LEU A 315 12.36 -7.71 17.87
CA LEU A 315 11.51 -7.02 16.89
C LEU A 315 10.20 -6.56 17.54
N THR A 316 9.81 -5.32 17.26
CA THR A 316 8.54 -4.76 17.75
C THR A 316 7.36 -5.46 17.08
N PRO A 317 6.45 -6.10 17.84
CA PRO A 317 5.24 -6.66 17.25
C PRO A 317 4.38 -5.55 16.64
N ARG A 318 3.80 -5.78 15.46
CA ARG A 318 3.11 -4.72 14.72
C ARG A 318 1.90 -4.15 15.45
N HIS A 319 1.14 -4.97 16.18
CA HIS A 319 0.02 -4.47 16.99
C HIS A 319 0.49 -3.49 18.08
N ILE A 320 1.71 -3.65 18.60
CA ILE A 320 2.33 -2.72 19.55
C ILE A 320 2.74 -1.42 18.85
N ALA A 321 3.40 -1.51 17.68
CA ALA A 321 3.75 -0.32 16.90
C ALA A 321 2.50 0.49 16.52
N THR A 322 1.43 -0.17 16.05
CA THR A 322 0.15 0.47 15.74
C THR A 322 -0.50 1.08 16.98
N LEU A 323 -0.46 0.40 18.14
CA LEU A 323 -0.96 0.96 19.40
C LEU A 323 -0.26 2.28 19.72
N PHE A 324 1.06 2.35 19.63
CA PHE A 324 1.82 3.57 19.92
C PHE A 324 1.39 4.76 19.05
N THR A 325 1.11 4.51 17.76
CA THR A 325 0.61 5.57 16.86
C THR A 325 -0.81 6.04 17.19
N LYS A 326 -1.59 5.26 17.94
CA LYS A 326 -2.92 5.65 18.43
C LYS A 326 -2.84 6.44 19.73
N LEU A 327 -1.77 6.28 20.51
CA LEU A 327 -1.57 6.95 21.80
C LEU A 327 -1.06 8.39 21.66
N ILE A 328 -0.52 8.75 20.49
CA ILE A 328 0.04 10.09 20.23
C ILE A 328 -0.82 10.80 19.18
N PRO A 329 -1.11 12.11 19.35
CA PRO A 329 -1.76 12.90 18.31
C PRO A 329 -0.81 13.16 17.14
N PHE A 330 -1.27 12.93 15.91
CA PHE A 330 -0.51 13.18 14.68
C PHE A 330 -1.03 14.43 13.95
N LYS A 331 -0.10 15.21 13.41
CA LYS A 331 -0.30 16.35 12.52
C LYS A 331 0.28 16.01 11.15
N LYS A 332 -0.22 16.70 10.12
CA LYS A 332 0.16 16.44 8.71
C LYS A 332 1.66 16.63 8.44
N ASN A 333 2.29 17.54 9.17
CA ASN A 333 3.70 17.90 9.01
C ASN A 333 4.63 17.14 9.96
N ASP A 334 4.12 16.19 10.75
CA ASP A 334 4.95 15.42 11.66
C ASP A 334 5.95 14.55 10.93
N LYS A 335 7.13 14.42 11.50
CA LYS A 335 8.23 13.63 10.95
C LYS A 335 8.67 12.61 11.99
N ILE A 336 8.77 11.36 11.56
CA ILE A 336 8.93 10.21 12.45
C ILE A 336 10.40 9.80 12.46
N LEU A 337 10.94 9.65 13.66
CA LEU A 337 12.28 9.15 13.92
C LEU A 337 12.22 7.78 14.60
N ASP A 338 13.03 6.85 14.11
CA ASP A 338 13.37 5.60 14.79
C ASP A 338 14.88 5.35 14.70
N LEU A 339 15.59 5.47 15.83
CA LEU A 339 17.05 5.34 15.91
C LEU A 339 17.54 3.89 15.82
N CYS A 340 16.65 2.90 15.90
CA CYS A 340 16.98 1.48 15.88
C CYS A 340 15.85 0.71 15.19
N CYS A 341 15.60 1.06 13.93
CA CYS A 341 14.32 0.76 13.29
C CYS A 341 14.06 -0.71 13.01
N GLY A 342 15.09 -1.58 13.09
CA GLY A 342 14.98 -2.99 12.78
C GLY A 342 14.43 -3.16 11.36
N THR A 343 13.30 -3.87 11.25
CA THR A 343 12.58 -4.09 9.99
C THR A 343 11.63 -2.95 9.59
N GLY A 344 11.65 -1.83 10.32
CA GLY A 344 10.88 -0.62 10.04
C GLY A 344 9.47 -0.59 10.65
N ALA A 345 9.17 -1.42 11.67
CA ALA A 345 7.81 -1.58 12.19
C ALA A 345 7.16 -0.26 12.65
N PHE A 346 7.89 0.58 13.40
CA PHE A 346 7.37 1.89 13.82
C PHE A 346 7.28 2.89 12.68
N LEU A 347 8.27 2.93 11.79
CA LEU A 347 8.23 3.79 10.60
C LEU A 347 7.01 3.48 9.73
N ILE A 348 6.70 2.20 9.54
CA ILE A 348 5.52 1.73 8.78
C ILE A 348 4.22 2.09 9.50
N ALA A 349 4.11 1.80 10.80
CA ALA A 349 2.92 2.13 11.57
C ALA A 349 2.65 3.65 11.54
N GLY A 350 3.71 4.43 11.73
CA GLY A 350 3.69 5.88 11.69
C GLY A 350 3.33 6.44 10.31
N MET A 351 3.90 5.88 9.25
CA MET A 351 3.54 6.20 7.86
C MET A 351 2.04 5.95 7.63
N ASN A 352 1.53 4.77 7.99
CA ASN A 352 0.11 4.44 7.83
C ASN A 352 -0.78 5.43 8.59
N LYS A 353 -0.36 5.85 9.78
CA LYS A 353 -1.09 6.86 10.57
C LYS A 353 -1.10 8.22 9.89
N LEU A 354 0.03 8.69 9.37
CA LEU A 354 0.11 9.94 8.59
C LEU A 354 -0.77 9.89 7.33
N LEU A 355 -0.70 8.78 6.59
CA LEU A 355 -1.49 8.56 5.37
C LEU A 355 -3.00 8.52 5.63
N SER A 356 -3.43 8.18 6.84
CA SER A 356 -4.85 8.23 7.24
C SER A 356 -5.37 9.66 7.48
N LEU A 357 -4.50 10.67 7.56
CA LEU A 357 -4.92 12.05 7.82
C LEU A 357 -5.52 12.67 6.57
N LYS A 358 -6.68 13.34 6.72
CA LYS A 358 -7.39 13.96 5.60
C LYS A 358 -6.55 15.06 4.93
N GLY A 359 -6.35 14.96 3.62
CA GLY A 359 -5.60 15.97 2.83
C GLY A 359 -4.11 15.95 3.13
N ILE A 360 -3.55 14.75 3.33
CA ILE A 360 -2.11 14.49 3.39
C ILE A 360 -1.58 14.22 1.98
N ASP A 361 -0.35 14.66 1.70
CA ASP A 361 0.36 14.27 0.49
C ASP A 361 1.11 12.96 0.73
N ALA A 362 0.65 11.88 0.11
CA ALA A 362 1.24 10.57 0.27
C ALA A 362 2.69 10.49 -0.23
N GLN A 363 3.06 11.24 -1.27
CA GLN A 363 4.44 11.23 -1.79
C GLN A 363 5.38 11.93 -0.82
N ASN A 364 4.94 13.06 -0.23
CA ASN A 364 5.72 13.77 0.77
C ASN A 364 5.94 12.94 2.04
N VAL A 365 4.90 12.21 2.51
CA VAL A 365 5.04 11.33 3.67
C VAL A 365 6.14 10.31 3.45
N LYS A 366 6.08 9.57 2.34
CA LYS A 366 7.03 8.50 2.01
C LYS A 366 8.45 9.03 1.81
N SER A 367 8.60 10.18 1.17
CA SER A 367 9.93 10.71 0.82
C SER A 367 10.60 11.51 1.93
N ASN A 368 9.83 12.21 2.77
CA ASN A 368 10.37 13.27 3.64
C ASN A 368 9.99 13.16 5.12
N GLN A 369 9.01 12.32 5.49
CA GLN A 369 8.48 12.27 6.86
C GLN A 369 8.89 11.05 7.67
N LEU A 370 9.77 10.20 7.11
CA LEU A 370 10.27 8.99 7.75
C LEU A 370 11.79 9.02 7.81
N LEU A 371 12.34 8.89 9.03
CA LEU A 371 13.77 8.85 9.30
C LEU A 371 14.09 7.63 10.17
N GLY A 372 14.92 6.73 9.66
CA GLY A 372 15.28 5.48 10.32
C GLY A 372 16.78 5.26 10.35
N PHE A 373 17.27 4.62 11.40
CA PHE A 373 18.64 4.15 11.48
C PHE A 373 18.67 2.68 11.94
N GLU A 374 19.49 1.87 11.28
CA GLU A 374 19.68 0.46 11.65
C GLU A 374 21.13 0.05 11.42
N ILE A 375 21.82 -0.39 12.46
CA ILE A 375 23.24 -0.77 12.37
C ILE A 375 23.41 -2.14 11.71
N ASN A 376 22.46 -3.07 11.90
CA ASN A 376 22.53 -4.42 11.37
C ASN A 376 22.16 -4.45 9.87
N PRO A 377 23.09 -4.83 8.97
CA PRO A 377 22.83 -4.82 7.52
C PRO A 377 21.66 -5.73 7.12
N THR A 378 21.48 -6.88 7.78
CA THR A 378 20.37 -7.79 7.51
C THR A 378 19.02 -7.14 7.80
N MET A 379 18.85 -6.53 8.98
CA MET A 379 17.60 -5.87 9.36
C MET A 379 17.33 -4.66 8.47
N TYR A 380 18.38 -3.91 8.16
CA TYR A 380 18.34 -2.79 7.24
C TYR A 380 17.83 -3.19 5.84
N ILE A 381 18.37 -4.25 5.24
CA ILE A 381 17.92 -4.75 3.92
C ILE A 381 16.45 -5.21 3.98
N CYS A 382 16.03 -5.86 5.08
CA CYS A 382 14.63 -6.20 5.28
C CYS A 382 13.73 -4.95 5.38
N ALA A 383 14.17 -3.88 6.05
CA ALA A 383 13.44 -2.62 6.12
C ALA A 383 13.28 -1.97 4.73
N ILE A 384 14.37 -1.90 3.95
CA ILE A 384 14.33 -1.37 2.58
C ILE A 384 13.35 -2.16 1.71
N SER A 385 13.42 -3.50 1.75
CA SER A 385 12.49 -4.33 0.99
C SER A 385 11.04 -4.11 1.44
N ASN A 386 10.77 -4.09 2.75
CA ASN A 386 9.43 -3.90 3.29
C ASN A 386 8.84 -2.51 2.95
N MET A 387 9.67 -1.46 2.86
CA MET A 387 9.25 -0.13 2.41
C MET A 387 9.02 -0.07 0.90
N LEU A 388 9.87 -0.72 0.09
CA LEU A 388 9.73 -0.77 -1.36
C LEU A 388 8.33 -1.25 -1.79
N PHE A 389 7.85 -2.35 -1.21
CA PHE A 389 6.52 -2.90 -1.47
C PHE A 389 5.36 -2.00 -1.02
N ARG A 390 5.65 -0.93 -0.26
CA ARG A 390 4.68 0.09 0.15
C ARG A 390 4.72 1.31 -0.77
N GLY A 391 5.41 1.20 -1.90
CA GLY A 391 5.67 2.32 -2.81
C GLY A 391 6.53 3.40 -2.16
N ASP A 392 7.32 3.01 -1.15
CA ASP A 392 8.27 3.87 -0.46
C ASP A 392 9.70 3.35 -0.70
N GLY A 393 10.32 3.78 -1.79
CA GLY A 393 11.75 3.57 -2.05
C GLY A 393 12.64 4.69 -1.51
N LYS A 394 12.05 5.76 -0.98
CA LYS A 394 12.74 7.05 -0.77
C LYS A 394 12.96 7.38 0.70
N SER A 395 12.29 6.69 1.62
CA SER A 395 12.41 6.96 3.05
C SER A 395 13.86 6.97 3.51
N LYS A 396 14.18 7.90 4.40
CA LYS A 396 15.53 8.17 4.88
C LYS A 396 15.95 7.13 5.93
N ILE A 397 16.03 5.87 5.52
CA ILE A 397 16.55 4.76 6.34
C ILE A 397 18.03 4.60 6.04
N TYR A 398 18.89 4.64 7.06
CA TYR A 398 20.34 4.58 6.95
C TYR A 398 20.92 3.34 7.66
N ASN A 399 21.90 2.69 7.02
CA ASN A 399 22.68 1.63 7.67
C ASN A 399 23.85 2.23 8.44
N MET A 400 23.59 2.78 9.62
CA MET A 400 24.56 3.54 10.43
C MET A 400 24.39 3.23 11.91
N ASP A 401 25.47 3.42 12.69
CA ASP A 401 25.38 3.45 14.15
C ASP A 401 24.75 4.77 14.59
N SER A 402 23.48 4.72 14.98
CA SER A 402 22.71 5.90 15.36
C SER A 402 23.19 6.57 16.64
N ILE A 403 24.04 5.93 17.44
CA ILE A 403 24.60 6.48 18.67
C ILE A 403 25.95 7.12 18.39
N ASN A 404 26.88 6.37 17.77
CA ASN A 404 28.30 6.70 17.71
C ASN A 404 28.77 7.37 16.40
N ASP A 405 27.95 7.38 15.35
CA ASP A 405 28.32 8.04 14.09
C ASP A 405 27.99 9.55 14.15
N ASP A 406 29.02 10.40 14.04
CA ASP A 406 28.90 11.86 14.09
C ASP A 406 27.95 12.43 13.02
N LYS A 407 27.81 11.76 11.88
CA LYS A 407 26.92 12.20 10.79
C LYS A 407 25.45 12.13 11.19
N VAL A 408 25.09 11.25 12.13
CA VAL A 408 23.69 11.03 12.54
C VAL A 408 23.09 12.29 13.15
N ASN A 409 23.85 13.02 13.97
CA ASN A 409 23.37 14.27 14.58
C ASN A 409 23.03 15.33 13.53
N LYS A 410 23.85 15.41 12.47
CA LYS A 410 23.59 16.29 11.34
C LYS A 410 22.32 15.88 10.59
N ILE A 411 22.16 14.60 10.28
CA ILE A 411 20.97 14.07 9.58
C ILE A 411 19.68 14.33 10.38
N ILE A 412 19.70 14.09 11.69
CA ILE A 412 18.56 14.35 12.58
C ILE A 412 18.23 15.84 12.61
N SER A 413 19.24 16.70 12.77
CA SER A 413 19.06 18.16 12.79
C SER A 413 18.46 18.69 11.49
N GLU A 414 18.96 18.24 10.33
CA GLU A 414 18.45 18.63 9.02
C GLU A 414 17.03 18.11 8.75
N SER A 415 16.72 16.92 9.28
CA SER A 415 15.39 16.32 9.12
C SER A 415 14.36 16.91 10.07
N ALA A 416 14.77 17.38 11.25
CA ALA A 416 13.93 17.95 12.31
C ALA A 416 12.69 17.09 12.63
N PRO A 417 12.87 15.84 13.10
CA PRO A 417 11.76 14.97 13.48
C PRO A 417 10.97 15.53 14.66
N THR A 418 9.67 15.22 14.71
CA THR A 418 8.74 15.69 15.74
C THR A 418 8.16 14.56 16.59
N ILE A 419 8.27 13.31 16.13
CA ILE A 419 7.81 12.13 16.84
C ILE A 419 8.93 11.09 16.84
N GLY A 420 9.39 10.68 18.03
CA GLY A 420 10.31 9.56 18.21
C GLY A 420 9.56 8.30 18.63
N PHE A 421 9.68 7.22 17.86
CA PHE A 421 9.27 5.88 18.28
C PHE A 421 10.49 4.99 18.38
N ILE A 422 10.61 4.24 19.48
CA ILE A 422 11.82 3.47 19.72
C ILE A 422 11.52 2.18 20.47
N ASN A 423 12.21 1.11 20.07
CA ASN A 423 12.31 -0.15 20.80
C ASN A 423 13.80 -0.53 20.81
N PRO A 424 14.59 0.05 21.74
CA PRO A 424 16.04 -0.06 21.71
C PRO A 424 16.50 -1.48 22.09
N PRO A 425 17.75 -1.84 21.79
CA PRO A 425 18.34 -3.08 22.29
C PRO A 425 18.41 -3.06 23.82
N TYR A 426 17.76 -4.05 24.45
CA TYR A 426 17.69 -4.20 25.92
C TYR A 426 18.93 -4.85 26.55
N SER A 427 19.85 -5.41 25.75
CA SER A 427 21.02 -6.12 26.25
C SER A 427 22.31 -5.35 26.01
N GLY A 428 23.18 -5.35 27.04
CA GLY A 428 24.51 -4.78 26.99
C GLY A 428 24.63 -3.40 27.64
N LYS A 429 25.88 -2.93 27.70
CA LYS A 429 26.29 -1.61 28.16
C LYS A 429 27.04 -0.93 27.01
N GLU A 430 27.13 0.39 27.01
CA GLU A 430 27.88 1.12 25.97
C GLU A 430 29.32 0.62 25.87
N ASN A 431 30.03 0.56 26.99
CA ASN A 431 31.34 -0.09 27.07
C ASN A 431 31.65 -0.49 28.52
N LYS A 432 32.88 -0.98 28.78
CA LYS A 432 33.29 -1.39 30.14
C LYS A 432 33.47 -0.20 31.09
N GLU A 433 33.71 0.98 30.56
CA GLU A 433 34.03 2.22 31.30
C GLU A 433 32.78 3.07 31.55
N ASP A 434 31.79 2.99 30.67
CA ASP A 434 30.43 3.54 30.77
C ASP A 434 29.41 2.39 30.79
N PRO A 435 28.96 1.97 32.00
CA PRO A 435 28.01 0.88 32.14
C PRO A 435 26.57 1.29 31.85
N THR A 436 26.32 2.45 31.21
CA THR A 436 24.99 2.90 30.83
C THR A 436 24.29 1.81 30.01
N PRO A 437 23.09 1.35 30.44
CA PRO A 437 22.26 0.46 29.63
C PRO A 437 21.97 1.11 28.28
N LYS A 438 22.17 0.36 27.19
CA LYS A 438 22.00 0.90 25.82
C LYS A 438 20.65 1.59 25.64
N GLU A 439 19.57 1.00 26.14
CA GLU A 439 18.22 1.58 26.11
C GLU A 439 18.15 3.04 26.61
N ILE A 440 18.93 3.39 27.64
CA ILE A 440 18.98 4.76 28.18
C ILE A 440 19.72 5.70 27.23
N THR A 441 20.80 5.25 26.60
CA THR A 441 21.54 6.03 25.60
C THR A 441 20.64 6.42 24.44
N PHE A 442 19.88 5.44 23.92
CA PHE A 442 18.91 5.65 22.85
C PHE A 442 17.82 6.65 23.25
N LEU A 443 17.26 6.52 24.46
CA LEU A 443 16.22 7.43 24.97
C LEU A 443 16.71 8.85 25.24
N LYS A 444 18.00 9.04 25.55
CA LYS A 444 18.59 10.38 25.73
C LYS A 444 18.82 11.11 24.40
N LYS A 445 19.00 10.36 23.31
CA LYS A 445 19.28 10.90 21.96
C LYS A 445 18.00 11.17 21.17
N CYS A 446 16.98 10.34 21.35
CA CYS A 446 15.65 10.45 20.75
C CYS A 446 14.87 11.60 21.40
#